data_AF-A0A7C2ZKS8-F1
#
_entry.id   AF-A0A7C2ZKS8-F1
#
_cell.length_a   1.000
_cell.length_b   1.000
_cell.length_c   1.000
_cell.angle_alpha   90.00
_cell.angle_beta   90.00
_cell.angle_gamma   90.00
#
_symmetry.space_group_name_H-M   'P 1'
#
loop_
_entity.id
_entity.type
_entity.pdbx_description
1 polymer ?
#
loop_
_entity_poly.entity_id
_entity_poly.type
_entity_poly.pdbx_seq_one_letter_code
_entity_poly.pdbx_strand_id
1 'polypeptide(L)'
;MNDHGSRVKEPSNLPSSHASRGIRFKLVWFDSFGAKSSCVLVETDDVTVLIDPGVAVMHPSFPASSVEKALWAAKGRRAIVNAARRADVIVVSHYHWDHFTRDPDVYRNKLLLAKNPNEYINDSQRKRAVEFYSNLWKTFGGKTIEFKPR
;
A
#
# COMPACT_ATOMS: atom_id res chain seq x y z
N MET A 1 41.24 -30.64 55.46
CA MET A 1 41.28 -30.26 54.03
C MET A 1 39.99 -30.71 53.38
N ASN A 2 39.47 -29.90 52.44
CA ASN A 2 38.21 -30.02 51.68
C ASN A 2 37.05 -29.29 52.38
N ASP A 3 37.01 -27.96 52.34
CA ASP A 3 36.70 -27.04 51.23
C ASP A 3 35.20 -26.98 50.89
N HIS A 4 34.64 -25.79 51.07
CA HIS A 4 33.25 -25.41 50.96
C HIS A 4 32.93 -25.03 49.52
N GLY A 5 32.26 -25.92 48.79
CA GLY A 5 31.71 -25.62 47.47
C GLY A 5 30.56 -24.63 47.54
N SER A 6 30.86 -23.34 47.39
CA SER A 6 29.92 -22.25 47.22
C SER A 6 29.21 -22.37 45.87
N ARG A 7 27.88 -22.56 45.91
CA ARG A 7 27.02 -22.63 44.74
C ARG A 7 26.86 -21.22 44.15
N VAL A 8 27.65 -20.91 43.13
CA VAL A 8 27.48 -19.70 42.30
C VAL A 8 26.11 -19.81 41.61
N LYS A 9 25.21 -18.88 41.93
CA LYS A 9 23.97 -18.68 41.17
C LYS A 9 24.34 -17.99 39.86
N GLU A 10 24.15 -18.66 38.73
CA GLU A 10 24.21 -18.00 37.43
C GLU A 10 23.15 -16.89 37.35
N PRO A 11 23.46 -15.72 36.76
CA PRO A 11 22.48 -14.66 36.61
C PRO A 11 21.42 -15.08 35.59
N SER A 12 20.17 -14.81 35.97
CA SER A 12 18.96 -14.92 35.17
C SER A 12 19.15 -14.40 33.73
N ASN A 13 18.85 -15.25 32.74
CA ASN A 13 18.68 -14.85 31.36
C ASN A 13 17.69 -13.68 31.26
N LEU A 14 18.21 -12.49 30.97
CA LEU A 14 17.41 -11.38 30.47
C LEU A 14 16.74 -11.80 29.14
N PRO A 15 15.51 -11.35 28.85
CA PRO A 15 14.90 -11.60 27.54
C PRO A 15 15.77 -10.97 26.45
N SER A 16 16.18 -11.77 25.47
CA SER A 16 16.94 -11.34 24.31
C SER A 16 16.09 -10.41 23.43
N SER A 17 16.07 -9.11 23.73
CA SER A 17 15.26 -8.10 23.05
C SER A 17 15.89 -7.55 21.77
N HIS A 18 16.65 -8.37 21.04
CA HIS A 18 17.27 -7.99 19.78
C HIS A 18 17.02 -9.04 18.69
N ALA A 19 15.74 -9.37 18.46
CA ALA A 19 15.35 -9.76 17.11
C ALA A 19 15.69 -8.56 16.21
N SER A 20 16.46 -8.76 15.15
CA SER A 20 16.90 -7.70 14.25
C SER A 20 15.70 -6.89 13.76
N ARG A 21 15.64 -5.60 14.13
CA ARG A 21 14.63 -4.68 13.61
C ARG A 21 14.85 -4.52 12.12
N GLY A 22 14.05 -5.21 11.31
CA GLY A 22 14.29 -5.36 9.88
C GLY A 22 13.20 -4.69 9.06
N ILE A 23 13.60 -3.74 8.21
CA ILE A 23 12.70 -3.24 7.15
C ILE A 23 12.79 -4.21 5.98
N ARG A 24 11.65 -4.78 5.59
CA ARG A 24 11.51 -5.56 4.35
C ARG A 24 10.65 -4.79 3.37
N PHE A 25 10.95 -4.90 2.09
CA PHE A 25 10.09 -4.36 1.04
C PHE A 25 9.89 -5.36 -0.08
N LYS A 26 8.71 -5.29 -0.70
CA LYS A 26 8.31 -6.10 -1.85
C LYS A 26 7.69 -5.20 -2.90
N LEU A 27 8.23 -5.27 -4.12
CA LEU A 27 7.55 -4.75 -5.30
C LEU A 27 6.34 -5.65 -5.59
N VAL A 28 5.13 -5.19 -5.25
CA VAL A 28 3.89 -5.98 -5.39
C VAL A 28 3.51 -6.08 -6.86
N TRP A 29 3.54 -4.95 -7.54
CA TRP A 29 3.50 -4.84 -8.99
C TRP A 29 4.24 -3.55 -9.36
N PHE A 30 5.30 -3.68 -10.16
CA PHE A 30 6.16 -2.55 -10.51
C PHE A 30 6.62 -2.75 -11.97
N ASP A 31 5.66 -2.58 -12.88
CA ASP A 31 5.84 -2.83 -14.31
C ASP A 31 5.58 -1.56 -15.11
N SER A 32 6.24 -1.45 -16.26
CA SER A 32 5.99 -0.44 -17.28
C SER A 32 5.86 -1.06 -18.69
N PHE A 33 5.88 -2.39 -18.82
CA PHE A 33 5.88 -3.06 -20.12
C PHE A 33 4.46 -3.27 -20.67
N GLY A 34 3.48 -3.58 -19.81
CA GLY A 34 2.09 -3.75 -20.25
C GLY A 34 1.02 -3.46 -19.21
N ALA A 35 1.36 -3.46 -17.92
CA ALA A 35 0.47 -3.07 -16.84
C ALA A 35 1.18 -2.16 -15.85
N LYS A 36 1.05 -0.84 -16.09
CA LYS A 36 1.69 0.21 -15.30
C LYS A 36 1.30 0.13 -13.83
N SER A 37 2.28 0.14 -12.93
CA SER A 37 2.08 0.28 -11.48
C SER A 37 3.39 0.69 -10.79
N SER A 38 3.26 1.28 -9.61
CA SER A 38 4.38 1.53 -8.68
C SER A 38 4.06 1.01 -7.28
N CYS A 39 3.39 -0.15 -7.17
CA CYS A 39 2.88 -0.66 -5.90
C CYS A 39 3.97 -1.39 -5.09
N VAL A 40 4.24 -0.89 -3.88
CA VAL A 40 5.28 -1.41 -2.99
C VAL A 40 4.68 -1.70 -1.61
N LEU A 41 4.97 -2.88 -1.07
CA LEU A 41 4.67 -3.22 0.31
C LEU A 41 5.94 -3.11 1.14
N VAL A 42 5.88 -2.34 2.22
CA VAL A 42 6.97 -2.19 3.20
C VAL A 42 6.49 -2.77 4.53
N GLU A 43 7.28 -3.67 5.10
CA GLU A 43 6.98 -4.37 6.35
C GLU A 43 8.08 -4.00 7.36
N THR A 44 7.69 -3.42 8.49
CA THR A 44 8.52 -3.30 9.70
C THR A 44 8.05 -4.34 10.73
N ASP A 45 8.61 -4.29 11.94
CA ASP A 45 8.20 -5.20 13.02
C ASP A 45 6.80 -4.89 13.58
N ASP A 46 6.32 -3.65 13.37
CA ASP A 46 5.12 -3.09 14.02
C ASP A 46 4.09 -2.54 13.04
N VAL A 47 4.46 -2.23 11.80
CA VAL A 47 3.54 -1.68 10.79
C VAL A 47 3.84 -2.21 9.39
N THR A 48 2.77 -2.51 8.66
CA THR A 48 2.84 -2.83 7.24
C THR A 48 2.22 -1.70 6.42
N VAL A 49 3.00 -1.12 5.50
CA VAL A 49 2.62 0.01 4.66
C VAL A 49 2.53 -0.43 3.20
N LEU A 50 1.37 -0.25 2.58
CA LEU A 50 1.19 -0.44 1.13
C LEU A 50 1.18 0.92 0.44
N ILE A 51 2.11 1.13 -0.46
CA ILE A 51 2.29 2.39 -1.20
C ILE A 51 1.74 2.20 -2.62
N ASP A 52 0.90 3.15 -3.04
CA ASP A 52 0.36 3.30 -4.39
C ASP A 52 -0.30 2.04 -4.97
N PRO A 53 -1.42 1.56 -4.37
CA PRO A 53 -2.10 0.33 -4.76
C PRO A 53 -2.94 0.48 -6.05
N GLY A 54 -2.33 0.96 -7.13
CA GLY A 54 -2.94 1.09 -8.45
C GLY A 54 -2.31 0.21 -9.51
N VAL A 55 -3.06 -0.08 -10.57
CA VAL A 55 -2.53 -0.72 -11.78
C VAL A 55 -3.40 -0.35 -12.98
N ALA A 56 -2.76 0.05 -14.07
CA ALA A 56 -3.43 0.44 -15.30
C ALA A 56 -2.84 -0.27 -16.52
N VAL A 57 -3.69 -0.58 -17.50
CA VAL A 57 -3.25 -1.08 -18.81
C VAL A 57 -2.37 0.00 -19.45
N MET A 58 -1.21 -0.39 -19.97
CA MET A 58 -0.28 0.54 -20.61
C MET A 58 -0.80 1.01 -21.98
N HIS A 59 -0.34 2.17 -22.44
CA HIS A 59 -0.69 2.72 -23.75
C HIS A 59 -0.43 1.70 -24.90
N PRO A 60 -1.24 1.70 -25.97
CA PRO A 60 -1.08 0.77 -27.10
C PRO A 60 0.33 0.74 -27.70
N SER A 61 1.07 1.85 -27.67
CA SER A 61 2.45 1.95 -28.19
C SER A 61 3.49 1.13 -27.43
N PHE A 62 3.17 0.62 -26.24
CA PHE A 62 4.07 -0.25 -25.49
C PHE A 62 4.05 -1.69 -26.04
N PRO A 63 5.18 -2.41 -25.96
CA PRO A 63 5.46 -3.61 -26.77
C PRO A 63 4.56 -4.81 -26.54
N ALA A 64 3.87 -4.91 -25.40
CA ALA A 64 2.97 -6.04 -25.12
C ALA A 64 1.67 -5.99 -25.95
N SER A 65 1.16 -7.17 -26.31
CA SER A 65 -0.14 -7.29 -26.97
C SER A 65 -1.28 -6.83 -26.04
N SER A 66 -2.43 -6.44 -26.63
CA SER A 66 -3.60 -6.04 -25.85
C SER A 66 -4.07 -7.13 -24.86
N VAL A 67 -3.93 -8.41 -25.24
CA VAL A 67 -4.28 -9.56 -24.40
C VAL A 67 -3.32 -9.67 -23.21
N GLU A 68 -2.02 -9.55 -23.44
CA GLU A 68 -1.00 -9.57 -22.37
C GLU A 68 -1.20 -8.41 -21.40
N LYS A 69 -1.41 -7.19 -21.92
CA LYS A 69 -1.67 -6.00 -21.09
C LYS A 69 -2.88 -6.20 -20.17
N ALA A 70 -3.97 -6.75 -20.70
CA ALA A 70 -5.17 -7.04 -19.92
C ALA A 70 -4.91 -8.13 -18.86
N LEU A 71 -4.22 -9.21 -19.24
CA LEU A 71 -3.87 -10.31 -18.34
C LEU A 71 -2.97 -9.83 -17.20
N TRP A 72 -1.95 -9.05 -17.50
CA TRP A 72 -1.01 -8.50 -16.53
C TRP A 72 -1.69 -7.49 -15.60
N ALA A 73 -2.58 -6.63 -16.11
CA ALA A 73 -3.35 -5.73 -15.27
C ALA A 73 -4.28 -6.50 -14.30
N ALA A 74 -4.86 -7.61 -14.76
CA ALA A 74 -5.64 -8.49 -13.88
C ALA A 74 -4.77 -9.19 -12.82
N LYS A 75 -3.58 -9.67 -13.18
CA LYS A 75 -2.61 -10.24 -12.23
C LYS A 75 -2.15 -9.20 -11.19
N GLY A 76 -1.79 -8.00 -11.64
CA GLY A 76 -1.44 -6.87 -10.79
C GLY A 76 -2.55 -6.52 -9.81
N ARG A 77 -3.80 -6.41 -10.28
CA ARG A 77 -4.96 -6.16 -9.40
C ARG A 77 -5.08 -7.21 -8.29
N ARG A 78 -4.95 -8.50 -8.63
CA ARG A 78 -5.00 -9.58 -7.64
C ARG A 78 -3.85 -9.50 -6.63
N ALA A 79 -2.63 -9.21 -7.10
CA ALA A 79 -1.47 -9.04 -6.24
C ALA A 79 -1.64 -7.88 -5.25
N ILE A 80 -2.15 -6.74 -5.74
CA ILE A 80 -2.43 -5.54 -4.94
C ILE A 80 -3.48 -5.82 -3.86
N VAL A 81 -4.61 -6.46 -4.21
CA VAL A 81 -5.65 -6.82 -3.24
C VAL A 81 -5.10 -7.75 -2.16
N ASN A 82 -4.27 -8.73 -2.53
CA ASN A 82 -3.64 -9.63 -1.56
C ASN A 82 -2.63 -8.90 -0.65
N ALA A 83 -1.90 -7.92 -1.17
CA ALA A 83 -1.01 -7.09 -0.35
C ALA A 83 -1.80 -6.18 0.59
N ALA A 84 -2.90 -5.57 0.13
CA ALA A 84 -3.74 -4.69 0.93
C ALA A 84 -4.37 -5.38 2.14
N ARG A 85 -4.69 -6.68 2.03
CA ARG A 85 -5.17 -7.50 3.16
C ARG A 85 -4.18 -7.57 4.32
N ARG A 86 -2.88 -7.42 4.05
CA ARG A 86 -1.80 -7.47 5.05
C ARG A 86 -1.36 -6.09 5.53
N ALA A 87 -1.81 -5.03 4.88
CA ALA A 87 -1.41 -3.68 5.21
C ALA A 87 -2.18 -3.14 6.43
N ASP A 88 -1.53 -2.29 7.21
CA ASP A 88 -2.15 -1.48 8.26
C ASP A 88 -2.40 -0.06 7.74
N VAL A 89 -1.45 0.43 6.95
CA VAL A 89 -1.43 1.77 6.36
C VAL A 89 -1.40 1.65 4.84
N ILE A 90 -2.18 2.51 4.17
CA ILE A 90 -2.12 2.68 2.72
C ILE A 90 -1.73 4.11 2.39
N VAL A 91 -0.76 4.27 1.49
CA VAL A 91 -0.34 5.56 0.96
C VAL A 91 -0.83 5.70 -0.48
N VAL A 92 -1.44 6.83 -0.81
CA VAL A 92 -1.75 7.24 -2.19
C VAL A 92 -1.03 8.54 -2.47
N SER A 93 0.09 8.45 -3.18
CA SER A 93 0.99 9.57 -3.45
C SER A 93 0.38 10.61 -4.39
N HIS A 94 -0.42 10.17 -5.37
CA HIS A 94 -1.12 11.03 -6.32
C HIS A 94 -2.19 10.25 -7.12
N TYR A 95 -2.92 10.94 -8.01
CA TYR A 95 -4.17 10.44 -8.61
C TYR A 95 -4.03 10.05 -10.09
N HIS A 96 -3.03 9.25 -10.40
CA HIS A 96 -2.98 8.49 -11.66
C HIS A 96 -3.54 7.08 -11.45
N TRP A 97 -4.17 6.49 -12.49
CA TRP A 97 -4.90 5.21 -12.37
C TRP A 97 -4.01 4.02 -11.97
N ASP A 98 -2.70 4.14 -12.14
CA ASP A 98 -1.67 3.20 -11.74
C ASP A 98 -1.13 3.41 -10.32
N HIS A 99 -1.64 4.40 -9.56
CA HIS A 99 -1.23 4.69 -8.18
C HIS A 99 -2.35 4.48 -7.15
N PHE A 100 -3.60 4.32 -7.56
CA PHE A 100 -4.69 3.98 -6.66
C PHE A 100 -5.69 3.03 -7.32
N THR A 101 -6.44 2.30 -6.50
CA THR A 101 -7.58 1.51 -6.96
C THR A 101 -8.90 2.22 -6.63
N ARG A 102 -9.89 2.00 -7.49
CA ARG A 102 -11.28 2.45 -7.30
C ARG A 102 -12.09 1.48 -6.43
N ASP A 103 -11.54 0.33 -6.10
CA ASP A 103 -12.16 -0.61 -5.17
C ASP A 103 -12.04 -0.05 -3.74
N PRO A 104 -13.15 0.40 -3.11
CA PRO A 104 -13.09 0.99 -1.79
C PRO A 104 -12.67 -0.04 -0.73
N ASP A 105 -12.98 -1.33 -0.91
CA ASP A 105 -12.70 -2.35 0.11
C ASP A 105 -11.20 -2.57 0.36
N VAL A 106 -10.35 -2.21 -0.61
CA VAL A 106 -8.88 -2.17 -0.41
C VAL A 106 -8.46 -1.24 0.73
N TYR A 107 -9.23 -0.18 0.99
CA TYR A 107 -8.93 0.82 2.03
C TYR A 107 -9.67 0.57 3.34
N ARG A 108 -10.48 -0.49 3.43
CA ARG A 108 -11.32 -0.77 4.60
C ARG A 108 -10.47 -1.11 5.82
N ASN A 109 -10.75 -0.46 6.94
CA ASN A 109 -10.05 -0.64 8.23
C ASN A 109 -8.53 -0.45 8.07
N LYS A 110 -8.11 0.57 7.31
CA LYS A 110 -6.72 0.98 7.12
C LYS A 110 -6.57 2.45 7.47
N LEU A 111 -5.40 2.84 7.95
CA LEU A 111 -5.02 4.25 7.95
C LEU A 111 -4.68 4.66 6.51
N LEU A 112 -5.42 5.60 5.93
CA LEU A 112 -5.19 6.10 4.59
C LEU A 112 -4.44 7.44 4.63
N LEU A 113 -3.22 7.46 4.11
CA LEU A 113 -2.43 8.65 3.88
C LEU A 113 -2.49 9.01 2.39
N ALA A 114 -3.41 9.91 2.02
CA ALA A 114 -3.65 10.26 0.62
C ALA A 114 -3.34 11.74 0.34
N LYS A 115 -2.82 12.02 -0.86
CA LYS A 115 -2.51 13.38 -1.33
C LYS A 115 -3.71 14.32 -1.21
N ASN A 116 -3.49 15.49 -0.60
CA ASN A 116 -4.51 16.54 -0.49
C ASN A 116 -5.05 16.93 -1.89
N PRO A 117 -6.37 16.79 -2.15
CA PRO A 117 -6.97 17.11 -3.46
C PRO A 117 -7.04 18.62 -3.75
N ASN A 118 -6.66 19.46 -2.78
CA ASN A 118 -6.70 20.92 -2.86
C ASN A 118 -5.32 21.58 -2.79
N GLU A 119 -4.21 20.85 -2.95
CA GLU A 119 -2.86 21.44 -2.92
C GLU A 119 -1.92 20.78 -3.93
N TYR A 120 -1.14 21.59 -4.66
CA TYR A 120 -0.10 21.12 -5.60
C TYR A 120 -0.58 19.98 -6.52
N ILE A 121 -1.72 20.19 -7.18
CA ILE A 121 -2.42 19.17 -7.98
C ILE A 121 -3.08 19.84 -9.19
N ASN A 122 -2.94 19.21 -10.36
CA ASN A 122 -3.59 19.66 -11.59
C ASN A 122 -5.06 19.21 -11.68
N ASP A 123 -5.83 19.77 -12.61
CA ASP A 123 -7.27 19.53 -12.70
C ASP A 123 -7.64 18.08 -13.00
N SER A 124 -6.85 17.39 -13.83
CA SER A 124 -7.08 15.98 -14.17
C SER A 124 -6.94 15.07 -12.94
N GLN A 125 -5.88 15.29 -12.17
CA GLN A 125 -5.65 14.58 -10.91
C GLN A 125 -6.68 14.98 -9.86
N ARG A 126 -7.05 16.26 -9.77
CA ARG A 126 -8.09 16.73 -8.84
C ARG A 126 -9.43 16.07 -9.11
N LYS A 127 -9.85 15.97 -10.37
CA LYS A 127 -11.09 15.27 -10.75
C LYS A 127 -11.09 13.82 -10.25
N ARG A 128 -9.99 13.10 -10.47
CA ARG A 128 -9.84 11.71 -10.01
C ARG A 128 -9.79 11.61 -8.49
N ALA A 129 -9.18 12.58 -7.81
CA ALA A 129 -9.19 12.67 -6.35
C ALA A 129 -10.62 12.87 -5.81
N VAL A 130 -11.40 13.76 -6.42
CA VAL A 130 -12.81 13.99 -6.08
C VAL A 130 -13.61 12.71 -6.24
N GLU A 131 -13.45 11.99 -7.36
CA GLU A 131 -14.09 10.68 -7.58
C GLU A 131 -13.67 9.65 -6.53
N PHE A 132 -12.38 9.61 -6.19
CA PHE A 132 -11.81 8.71 -5.19
C PHE A 132 -12.41 8.93 -3.80
N TYR A 133 -12.35 10.17 -3.28
CA TYR A 133 -12.91 10.50 -1.97
C TYR A 133 -14.43 10.35 -1.94
N SER A 134 -15.14 10.73 -3.01
CA SER A 134 -16.60 10.54 -3.13
C SER A 134 -16.97 9.07 -3.00
N ASN A 135 -16.23 8.18 -3.66
CA ASN A 135 -16.45 6.75 -3.60
C ASN A 135 -16.24 6.21 -2.17
N LEU A 136 -15.13 6.58 -1.51
CA LEU A 136 -14.85 6.16 -0.12
C LEU A 136 -15.94 6.65 0.84
N TRP A 137 -16.35 7.91 0.73
CA TRP A 137 -17.34 8.52 1.62
C TRP A 137 -18.74 7.95 1.42
N LYS A 138 -19.10 7.66 0.17
CA LYS A 138 -20.35 6.98 -0.14
C LYS A 138 -20.35 5.56 0.42
N THR A 139 -19.27 4.80 0.22
CA THR A 139 -19.18 3.40 0.65
C THR A 139 -19.09 3.25 2.16
N PHE A 140 -18.32 4.07 2.85
CA PHE A 140 -18.07 3.92 4.29
C PHE A 140 -18.87 4.89 5.17
N GLY A 141 -19.20 6.07 4.66
CA GLY A 141 -19.94 7.10 5.38
C GLY A 141 -21.42 7.21 4.99
N GLY A 142 -21.87 6.52 3.94
CA GLY A 142 -23.27 6.53 3.49
C GLY A 142 -23.75 7.88 2.94
N LYS A 143 -22.83 8.81 2.63
CA LYS A 143 -23.15 10.18 2.21
C LYS A 143 -22.42 10.54 0.93
N THR A 144 -23.01 11.44 0.15
CA THR A 144 -22.34 12.09 -0.98
C THR A 144 -21.58 13.32 -0.47
N ILE A 145 -20.34 13.52 -0.94
CA ILE A 145 -19.59 14.74 -0.65
C ILE A 145 -19.97 15.81 -1.67
N GLU A 146 -20.32 17.00 -1.19
CA GLU A 146 -20.36 18.19 -2.03
C GLU A 146 -18.98 18.82 -2.10
N PHE A 147 -18.39 18.83 -3.30
CA PHE A 147 -17.14 19.53 -3.54
C PHE A 147 -17.42 20.96 -3.97
N LYS A 148 -16.83 21.92 -3.28
CA LYS A 148 -16.82 23.30 -3.76
C LYS A 148 -15.93 23.39 -5.01
N PRO A 149 -16.39 24.07 -6.08
CA PRO A 149 -15.53 24.46 -7.18
C PRO A 149 -14.31 25.23 -6.65
N ARG A 150 -13.18 25.06 -7.33
CA ARG A 150 -11.98 25.86 -7.07
C ARG A 150 -12.07 27.17 -7.84
#